data_AF-K3VBT4-F1
#
_entry.id   AF-K3VBT4-F1
#
_cell.length_a   1.000
_cell.length_b   1.000
_cell.length_c   1.000
_cell.angle_alpha   90.00
_cell.angle_beta   90.00
_cell.angle_gamma   90.00
#
_symmetry.space_group_name_H-M   'P 1'
#
loop_
_entity.id
_entity.type
_entity.pdbx_description
1 polymer ?
#
loop_
_entity_poly.entity_id
_entity_poly.type
_entity_poly.pdbx_seq_one_letter_code
_entity_poly.pdbx_strand_id
1 'polypeptide(L)'
;MTGHRKTACCWTCKIRHVKCDATPSECLQCTSRQVHCHGYGPMPSWMDGGQNEKEEKQRIKLAIKKNFRERKSRQARQRRGHNRAIRLKQNLSKPAQEGAQLNKISQGDSGSAAASPSALAPQSLQSQVLSGQSFAKPLGYDEADLLMHYLDHVFPYQYPFFDKGQWSRGWLLWLISKNGPLCRAALGLAALHKRSLLGETNNHHIELEFHTKAVRQLQDFLLSIDINELRPDNEILVEIIACGISLVSFEVLRGSAADWQPHLSAMASIAVKIHDQPRLLQSSDKRLIESRTTAAMAFQIPVLLWIDLLACVATREAPKLPYTEWLGPSCNFELAHIMGCHNSVMKSIGDLAALSQWKANSTLTDSLDIKEFDKARQNIEDDLENIMDSIPMALIEVRGLSPRFVATQSSNQAKSEQPSGQDCVTRIFAASALAQLEAMSVEVSKDATSTRIRRAEIAGLFVTS
;
A
#
# COMPACT_ATOMS: atom_id res chain seq x y z
N MET A 1 -29.36 -23.44 50.30
CA MET A 1 -29.33 -23.23 48.83
C MET A 1 -29.40 -21.74 48.56
N THR A 2 -28.27 -21.08 48.36
CA THR A 2 -28.16 -19.62 48.17
C THR A 2 -28.37 -19.28 46.69
N GLY A 3 -29.63 -19.04 46.32
CA GLY A 3 -29.99 -18.58 44.98
C GLY A 3 -29.36 -17.22 44.69
N HIS A 4 -28.51 -17.15 43.67
CA HIS A 4 -27.91 -15.91 43.17
C HIS A 4 -29.03 -14.96 42.74
N ARG A 5 -29.26 -13.90 43.51
CA ARG A 5 -30.22 -12.84 43.20
C ARG A 5 -29.73 -12.13 41.94
N LYS A 6 -30.37 -12.37 40.79
CA LYS A 6 -30.07 -11.69 39.51
C LYS A 6 -30.06 -10.18 39.76
N THR A 7 -28.93 -9.53 39.49
CA THR A 7 -28.75 -8.08 39.61
C THR A 7 -29.83 -7.36 38.81
N ALA A 8 -30.52 -6.41 39.45
CA ALA A 8 -31.54 -5.59 38.81
C ALA A 8 -30.91 -4.81 37.65
N CYS A 9 -31.41 -5.02 36.43
CA CYS A 9 -30.95 -4.35 35.21
C CYS A 9 -32.10 -3.48 34.69
N CYS A 10 -31.80 -2.23 34.30
CA CYS A 10 -32.85 -1.36 33.77
C CYS A 10 -33.34 -1.87 32.41
N TRP A 11 -34.60 -1.57 32.08
CA TRP A 11 -35.20 -2.08 30.84
C TRP A 11 -34.50 -1.58 29.57
N THR A 12 -33.94 -0.35 29.59
CA THR A 12 -33.11 0.19 28.51
C THR A 12 -31.81 -0.59 28.32
N CYS A 13 -31.12 -0.99 29.39
CA CYS A 13 -29.91 -1.81 29.28
C CYS A 13 -30.22 -3.25 28.89
N LYS A 14 -31.35 -3.78 29.38
CA LYS A 14 -31.81 -5.13 29.06
C LYS A 14 -32.08 -5.31 27.58
N ILE A 15 -32.87 -4.43 26.94
CA ILE A 15 -33.17 -4.51 25.50
C ILE A 15 -31.95 -4.24 24.60
N ARG A 16 -30.98 -3.48 25.11
CA ARG A 16 -29.70 -3.22 24.45
C ARG A 16 -28.66 -4.32 24.64
N HIS A 17 -28.94 -5.31 25.50
CA HIS A 17 -28.02 -6.40 25.85
C HIS A 17 -26.67 -5.87 26.40
N VAL A 18 -26.72 -4.84 27.26
CA VAL A 18 -25.53 -4.26 27.90
C VAL A 18 -25.59 -4.41 29.41
N LYS A 19 -24.42 -4.58 30.05
CA LYS A 19 -24.31 -4.70 31.50
C LYS A 19 -24.75 -3.40 32.18
N CYS A 20 -25.74 -3.48 33.07
CA CYS A 20 -26.23 -2.35 33.84
C CYS A 20 -25.48 -2.23 35.17
N ASP A 21 -25.26 -1.00 35.60
CA ASP A 21 -24.63 -0.64 36.87
C ASP A 21 -25.59 -0.62 38.07
N ALA A 22 -26.88 -0.88 37.85
CA ALA A 22 -27.89 -1.11 38.89
C ALA A 22 -28.04 0.02 39.93
N THR A 23 -27.75 1.27 39.56
CA THR A 23 -27.98 2.43 40.43
C THR A 23 -29.47 2.64 40.71
N PRO A 24 -29.87 3.18 41.87
CA PRO A 24 -31.29 3.25 42.27
C PRO A 24 -32.22 4.13 41.40
N SER A 25 -31.66 5.02 40.58
CA SER A 25 -32.41 5.95 39.72
C SER A 25 -32.12 5.68 38.24
N GLU A 26 -31.46 6.60 37.53
CA GLU A 26 -30.98 6.35 36.19
C GLU A 26 -29.62 5.68 36.23
N CYS A 27 -29.44 4.65 35.38
CA CYS A 27 -28.16 3.96 35.28
C CYS A 27 -27.13 4.80 34.55
N LEU A 28 -25.88 4.79 35.04
CA LEU A 28 -24.76 5.51 34.44
C LEU A 28 -24.56 5.13 32.98
N GLN A 29 -24.88 3.89 32.59
CA GLN A 29 -24.81 3.47 31.19
C GLN A 29 -25.78 4.20 30.25
N CYS A 30 -26.96 4.59 30.75
CA CYS A 30 -27.96 5.34 29.99
C CYS A 30 -27.67 6.85 30.08
N THR A 31 -27.43 7.37 31.29
CA THR A 31 -27.17 8.80 31.51
C THR A 31 -25.88 9.27 30.82
N SER A 32 -24.80 8.48 30.83
CA SER A 32 -23.55 8.81 30.11
C SER A 32 -23.70 8.88 28.59
N ARG A 33 -24.72 8.21 28.04
CA ARG A 33 -25.09 8.24 26.61
C ARG A 33 -26.25 9.19 26.33
N GLN A 34 -26.73 9.90 27.35
CA GLN A 34 -27.85 10.84 27.29
C GLN A 34 -29.12 10.22 26.69
N VAL A 35 -29.35 8.92 26.95
CA VAL A 35 -30.55 8.22 26.50
C VAL A 35 -31.46 7.90 27.66
N HIS A 36 -32.77 7.89 27.40
CA HIS A 36 -33.79 7.66 28.41
C HIS A 36 -33.62 6.29 29.10
N CYS A 37 -33.53 6.31 30.43
CA CYS A 37 -33.48 5.11 31.25
C CYS A 37 -34.90 4.75 31.70
N HIS A 38 -35.42 3.62 31.22
CA HIS A 38 -36.75 3.10 31.56
C HIS A 38 -36.85 2.52 32.98
N GLY A 39 -35.83 2.74 33.81
CA GLY A 39 -35.81 2.31 35.21
C GLY A 39 -35.82 0.79 35.40
N TYR A 40 -36.08 0.40 36.65
CA TYR A 40 -36.13 -0.97 37.15
C TYR A 40 -37.53 -1.26 37.67
N GLY A 41 -38.02 -2.50 37.56
CA GLY A 41 -39.35 -2.85 38.08
C GLY A 41 -40.06 -3.90 37.24
N PRO A 42 -41.42 -3.91 37.21
CA PRO A 42 -42.19 -4.85 36.41
C PRO A 42 -41.97 -4.62 34.91
N MET A 43 -42.27 -5.65 34.11
CA MET A 43 -42.05 -5.62 32.67
C MET A 43 -42.91 -4.53 32.00
N PRO A 44 -42.30 -3.58 31.26
CA PRO A 44 -43.04 -2.57 30.53
C PRO A 44 -43.89 -3.20 29.44
N SER A 45 -45.04 -2.59 29.14
CA SER A 45 -45.98 -3.07 28.12
C SER A 45 -45.36 -3.22 26.73
N TRP A 46 -44.32 -2.45 26.41
CA TRP A 46 -43.62 -2.50 25.13
C TRP A 46 -42.55 -3.61 25.04
N MET A 47 -42.25 -4.31 26.13
CA MET A 47 -41.28 -5.42 26.13
C MET A 47 -41.98 -6.76 25.87
N ASP A 48 -42.75 -6.83 24.80
CA ASP A 48 -43.66 -7.92 24.45
C ASP A 48 -43.04 -9.00 23.55
N GLY A 49 -41.74 -8.92 23.22
CA GLY A 49 -41.08 -9.77 22.23
C GLY A 49 -41.53 -9.50 20.77
N GLY A 50 -42.40 -8.51 20.57
CA GLY A 50 -43.09 -8.23 19.32
C GLY A 50 -42.53 -7.00 18.59
N GLN A 51 -43.44 -6.29 17.92
CA GLN A 51 -43.11 -5.11 17.12
C GLN A 51 -42.75 -3.91 17.99
N ASN A 52 -43.42 -3.73 19.12
CA ASN A 52 -43.18 -2.63 20.06
C ASN A 52 -41.77 -2.71 20.66
N GLU A 53 -41.30 -3.91 20.99
CA GLU A 53 -39.93 -4.11 21.46
C GLU A 53 -38.90 -3.71 20.39
N LYS A 54 -39.14 -4.09 19.12
CA LYS A 54 -38.24 -3.73 18.01
C LYS A 54 -38.19 -2.23 17.77
N GLU A 55 -39.34 -1.55 17.80
CA GLU A 55 -39.45 -0.11 17.61
C GLU A 55 -38.73 0.66 18.72
N GLU A 56 -38.94 0.27 19.98
CA GLU A 56 -38.28 0.90 21.11
C GLU A 56 -36.77 0.67 21.10
N LYS A 57 -36.31 -0.54 20.72
CA LYS A 57 -34.89 -0.83 20.50
C LYS A 57 -34.28 0.06 19.42
N GLN A 58 -34.98 0.26 18.31
CA GLN A 58 -34.54 1.14 17.23
C GLN A 58 -34.49 2.60 17.67
N ARG A 59 -35.52 3.08 18.38
CA ARG A 59 -35.58 4.44 18.94
C ARG A 59 -34.37 4.72 19.84
N ILE A 60 -34.06 3.80 20.74
CA ILE A 60 -32.90 3.90 21.63
C ILE A 60 -31.59 3.88 20.83
N LYS A 61 -31.45 3.02 19.81
CA LYS A 61 -30.26 2.96 18.94
C LYS A 61 -30.02 4.27 18.19
N LEU A 62 -31.08 4.89 17.66
CA LEU A 62 -31.01 6.18 16.97
C LEU A 62 -30.63 7.32 17.92
N ALA A 63 -31.21 7.35 19.12
CA ALA A 63 -30.88 8.34 20.15
C ALA A 63 -29.39 8.26 20.55
N ILE A 64 -28.83 7.06 20.74
CA ILE A 64 -27.40 6.88 21.04
C ILE A 64 -26.53 7.44 19.90
N LYS A 65 -26.87 7.12 18.65
CA LYS A 65 -26.12 7.58 17.47
C LYS A 65 -26.14 9.11 17.35
N LYS A 66 -27.30 9.73 17.58
CA LYS A 66 -27.46 11.19 17.57
C LYS A 66 -26.63 11.86 18.67
N ASN A 67 -26.80 11.41 19.91
CA ASN A 67 -26.10 11.98 21.07
C ASN A 67 -24.57 11.83 20.97
N PHE A 68 -24.10 10.69 20.43
CA PHE A 68 -22.67 10.47 20.19
C PHE A 68 -22.09 11.49 19.20
N ARG A 69 -22.80 11.75 18.09
CA ARG A 69 -22.40 12.74 17.08
C ARG A 69 -22.39 14.16 17.65
N GLU A 70 -23.43 14.53 18.41
CA GLU A 70 -23.51 15.85 19.05
C GLU A 70 -22.38 16.06 20.08
N ARG A 71 -22.08 15.04 20.89
CA ARG A 71 -20.96 15.10 21.86
C ARG A 71 -19.61 15.26 21.17
N LYS A 72 -19.35 14.52 20.09
CA LYS A 72 -18.12 14.64 19.29
C LYS A 72 -17.99 16.04 18.67
N SER A 73 -19.09 16.60 18.16
CA SER A 73 -19.13 17.96 17.60
C SER A 73 -18.84 19.03 18.68
N ARG A 74 -19.45 18.92 19.86
CA ARG A 74 -19.20 19.82 20.99
C ARG A 74 -17.74 19.77 21.47
N GLN A 75 -17.16 18.58 21.60
CA GLN A 75 -15.74 18.43 21.97
C GLN A 75 -14.78 19.01 20.91
N ALA A 76 -15.09 18.83 19.62
CA ALA A 76 -14.30 19.44 18.55
C ALA A 76 -14.36 20.98 18.59
N ARG A 77 -15.53 21.57 18.87
CA ARG A 77 -15.70 23.02 19.05
C ARG A 77 -14.92 23.54 20.26
N GLN A 78 -14.96 22.83 21.39
CA GLN A 78 -14.20 23.18 22.60
C GLN A 78 -12.68 23.14 22.35
N ARG A 79 -12.17 22.10 21.67
CA ARG A 79 -10.74 22.00 21.31
C ARG A 79 -10.29 23.13 20.38
N ARG A 80 -11.12 23.51 19.40
CA ARG A 80 -10.85 24.66 18.52
C ARG A 80 -10.83 25.98 19.30
N GLY A 81 -11.75 26.18 20.24
CA GLY A 81 -11.77 27.34 21.13
C GLY A 81 -10.53 27.42 22.02
N HIS A 82 -10.11 26.30 22.60
CA HIS A 82 -8.92 26.21 23.45
C HIS A 82 -7.63 26.52 22.68
N ASN A 83 -7.47 25.94 21.48
CA ASN A 83 -6.31 26.21 20.61
C ASN A 83 -6.25 27.67 20.13
N ARG A 84 -7.42 28.30 19.90
CA ARG A 84 -7.50 29.73 19.56
C ARG A 84 -7.10 30.62 20.75
N ALA A 85 -7.50 30.27 21.97
CA ALA A 85 -7.11 31.00 23.18
C ALA A 85 -5.60 30.87 23.47
N ILE A 86 -5.01 29.70 23.24
CA ILE A 86 -3.56 29.47 23.38
C ILE A 86 -2.78 30.31 22.36
N ARG A 87 -3.20 30.33 21.09
CA ARG A 87 -2.56 31.14 20.04
C ARG A 87 -2.62 32.64 20.33
N LEU A 88 -3.74 33.15 20.86
CA LEU A 88 -3.82 34.56 21.26
C LEU A 88 -2.83 34.88 22.40
N LYS A 89 -2.70 34.00 23.41
CA LYS A 89 -1.73 34.20 24.49
C LYS A 89 -0.27 34.14 24.03
N GLN A 90 0.05 33.37 22.98
CA GLN A 90 1.41 33.29 22.43
C GLN A 90 1.80 34.50 21.57
N ASN A 91 0.82 35.19 20.95
CA ASN A 91 1.09 36.37 20.13
C ASN A 91 1.28 37.66 20.93
N LEU A 92 0.88 37.71 22.21
CA LEU A 92 1.11 38.87 23.09
C LEU A 92 2.51 38.86 23.74
N SER A 93 3.35 37.84 23.50
CA SER A 93 4.60 37.62 24.25
C SER A 93 5.90 37.78 23.45
N LYS A 94 5.91 38.39 22.26
CA LYS A 94 7.16 38.64 21.52
C LYS A 94 7.50 40.14 21.46
N PRO A 95 8.63 40.59 22.06
CA PRO A 95 9.26 41.84 21.69
C PRO A 95 10.07 41.65 20.40
N ALA A 96 9.98 42.63 19.49
CA ALA A 96 10.73 42.69 18.24
C ALA A 96 12.09 43.36 18.47
N GLN A 97 13.17 42.75 17.99
CA GLN A 97 14.41 43.47 17.67
C GLN A 97 15.16 42.83 16.49
N GLU A 98 15.32 43.63 15.43
CA GLU A 98 16.36 43.56 14.40
C GLU A 98 17.55 44.44 14.84
N GLY A 99 18.77 44.10 14.42
CA GLY A 99 19.85 45.09 14.18
C GLY A 99 21.23 44.88 14.83
N ALA A 100 22.22 44.62 13.96
CA ALA A 100 23.60 45.17 13.92
C ALA A 100 24.73 44.78 14.92
N GLN A 101 25.72 44.07 14.36
CA GLN A 101 27.20 44.21 14.44
C GLN A 101 27.85 45.37 15.25
N LEU A 102 28.87 45.10 16.10
CA LEU A 102 30.32 45.41 15.91
C LEU A 102 31.22 45.12 17.16
N ASN A 103 32.53 44.92 16.93
CA ASN A 103 33.63 44.52 17.84
C ASN A 103 34.19 45.59 18.80
N LYS A 104 34.78 45.17 19.97
CA LYS A 104 36.23 45.23 20.36
C LYS A 104 36.53 45.37 21.88
N ILE A 105 37.29 44.37 22.41
CA ILE A 105 38.60 44.44 23.14
C ILE A 105 38.74 44.92 24.62
N SER A 106 39.28 43.99 25.45
CA SER A 106 40.18 44.07 26.64
C SER A 106 39.67 44.66 27.97
N GLN A 107 40.06 44.26 29.19
CA GLN A 107 41.11 43.38 29.75
C GLN A 107 40.80 43.17 31.26
N GLY A 108 41.29 42.11 31.92
CA GLY A 108 41.29 42.05 33.40
C GLY A 108 41.43 40.66 34.05
N ASP A 109 42.61 40.07 33.93
CA ASP A 109 43.33 39.03 34.71
C ASP A 109 42.70 38.35 35.95
N SER A 110 42.81 37.01 36.03
CA SER A 110 43.51 36.23 37.10
C SER A 110 42.99 34.77 37.24
N GLY A 111 43.86 33.79 36.97
CA GLY A 111 43.96 32.61 37.85
C GLY A 111 43.47 31.22 37.37
N SER A 112 44.40 30.47 36.76
CA SER A 112 44.67 29.03 36.97
C SER A 112 44.12 27.94 36.01
N ALA A 113 45.10 27.34 35.33
CA ALA A 113 45.26 25.92 34.98
C ALA A 113 44.38 25.25 33.89
N ALA A 114 44.90 25.34 32.66
CA ALA A 114 45.26 24.24 31.76
C ALA A 114 44.28 23.07 31.53
N ALA A 115 43.61 23.06 30.36
CA ALA A 115 43.85 22.12 29.24
C ALA A 115 42.67 22.15 28.24
N SER A 116 42.97 22.39 26.97
CA SER A 116 42.06 22.24 25.81
C SER A 116 42.64 21.17 24.88
N PRO A 117 41.99 20.76 23.77
CA PRO A 117 40.58 20.45 23.53
C PRO A 117 40.41 19.06 22.86
N SER A 118 39.25 18.42 22.94
CA SER A 118 38.86 17.43 21.93
C SER A 118 37.35 17.38 21.74
N ALA A 119 36.96 17.61 20.49
CA ALA A 119 35.68 17.21 19.93
C ALA A 119 35.53 15.68 20.05
N LEU A 120 34.32 15.18 20.34
CA LEU A 120 33.80 13.89 19.87
C LEU A 120 32.38 13.62 20.39
N ALA A 121 31.52 13.26 19.42
CA ALA A 121 30.38 12.35 19.48
C ALA A 121 29.03 12.80 20.11
N PRO A 122 27.92 12.73 19.32
CA PRO A 122 26.59 12.47 19.87
C PRO A 122 26.57 11.09 20.51
N GLN A 123 25.91 10.98 21.68
CA GLN A 123 25.80 9.74 22.43
C GLN A 123 25.11 8.64 21.61
N SER A 124 25.95 7.69 21.19
CA SER A 124 25.72 6.28 20.94
C SER A 124 24.31 5.73 21.21
N LEU A 125 23.73 5.18 20.14
CA LEU A 125 22.55 4.30 20.08
C LEU A 125 22.86 2.84 20.51
N GLN A 126 23.93 2.56 21.27
CA GLN A 126 24.28 1.19 21.67
C GLN A 126 23.70 0.76 23.03
N SER A 127 22.37 0.84 23.17
CA SER A 127 21.68 0.15 24.27
C SER A 127 20.39 -0.58 23.89
N GLN A 128 20.07 -0.74 22.60
CA GLN A 128 18.86 -1.47 22.18
C GLN A 128 19.09 -2.87 21.61
N VAL A 129 20.29 -3.43 21.74
CA VAL A 129 20.50 -4.86 21.45
C VAL A 129 20.93 -5.54 22.74
N LEU A 130 20.17 -6.58 23.11
CA LEU A 130 20.33 -7.49 24.26
C LEU A 130 19.47 -7.22 25.52
N SER A 131 18.14 -7.22 25.37
CA SER A 131 17.24 -7.90 26.34
C SER A 131 15.78 -7.96 25.87
N GLY A 132 15.21 -9.18 25.89
CA GLY A 132 13.78 -9.50 26.05
C GLY A 132 12.72 -8.69 25.27
N GLN A 133 12.15 -9.30 24.22
CA GLN A 133 10.82 -9.01 23.62
C GLN A 133 10.18 -7.67 24.02
N SER A 134 10.69 -6.57 23.47
CA SER A 134 9.92 -5.32 23.44
C SER A 134 8.80 -5.52 22.43
N PHE A 135 7.60 -5.81 22.91
CA PHE A 135 6.42 -5.83 22.05
C PHE A 135 6.32 -4.47 21.36
N ALA A 136 6.35 -4.46 20.02
CA ALA A 136 6.15 -3.25 19.26
C ALA A 136 4.90 -2.53 19.79
N LYS A 137 4.99 -1.22 19.99
CA LYS A 137 3.88 -0.42 20.53
C LYS A 137 2.61 -0.76 19.74
N PRO A 138 1.52 -1.19 20.39
CA PRO A 138 0.28 -1.53 19.70
C PRO A 138 -0.24 -0.35 18.88
N LEU A 139 -0.81 -0.64 17.72
CA LEU A 139 -1.46 0.35 16.87
C LEU A 139 -2.63 1.01 17.63
N GLY A 140 -2.79 2.32 17.44
CA GLY A 140 -4.00 3.02 17.89
C GLY A 140 -5.23 2.53 17.13
N TYR A 141 -6.44 2.78 17.65
CA TYR A 141 -7.68 2.36 16.98
C TYR A 141 -7.79 2.88 15.54
N ASP A 142 -7.48 4.16 15.31
CA ASP A 142 -7.54 4.76 13.97
C ASP A 142 -6.51 4.15 13.01
N GLU A 143 -5.31 3.80 13.51
CA GLU A 143 -4.29 3.09 12.72
C GLU A 143 -4.71 1.64 12.43
N ALA A 144 -5.31 0.94 13.40
CA ALA A 144 -5.82 -0.41 13.21
C ALA A 144 -6.99 -0.45 12.21
N ASP A 145 -7.87 0.56 12.21
CA ASP A 145 -8.95 0.73 11.23
C ASP A 145 -8.41 1.00 9.81
N LEU A 146 -7.33 1.78 9.70
CA LEU A 146 -6.61 1.97 8.43
C LEU A 146 -5.92 0.69 7.96
N LEU A 147 -5.32 -0.08 8.88
CA LEU A 147 -4.70 -1.36 8.55
C LEU A 147 -5.73 -2.37 8.04
N MET A 148 -6.88 -2.49 8.70
CA MET A 148 -7.97 -3.35 8.21
C MET A 148 -8.43 -2.90 6.83
N HIS A 149 -8.58 -1.58 6.61
CA HIS A 149 -8.89 -1.05 5.28
C HIS A 149 -7.83 -1.38 4.23
N TYR A 150 -6.54 -1.33 4.59
CA TYR A 150 -5.46 -1.75 3.69
C TYR A 150 -5.63 -3.21 3.27
N LEU A 151 -5.83 -4.10 4.24
CA LEU A 151 -5.93 -5.54 3.99
C LEU A 151 -7.21 -5.94 3.26
N ASP A 152 -8.33 -5.25 3.50
CA ASP A 152 -9.63 -5.62 2.94
C ASP A 152 -9.89 -4.99 1.58
N HIS A 153 -9.33 -3.81 1.31
CA HIS A 153 -9.64 -3.03 0.11
C HIS A 153 -8.41 -2.70 -0.74
N VAL A 154 -7.34 -2.16 -0.14
CA VAL A 154 -6.20 -1.66 -0.91
C VAL A 154 -5.36 -2.79 -1.48
N PHE A 155 -4.98 -3.78 -0.66
CA PHE A 155 -4.16 -4.90 -1.11
C PHE A 155 -4.87 -5.72 -2.21
N PRO A 156 -6.16 -6.11 -2.08
CA PRO A 156 -6.87 -6.78 -3.16
C PRO A 156 -7.05 -5.92 -4.40
N TYR A 157 -7.16 -4.59 -4.26
CA TYR A 157 -7.21 -3.68 -5.41
C TYR A 157 -5.87 -3.63 -6.17
N GLN A 158 -4.74 -3.60 -5.44
CA GLN A 158 -3.41 -3.59 -6.06
C GLN A 158 -3.04 -4.94 -6.70
N TYR A 159 -3.51 -6.04 -6.13
CA TYR A 159 -3.14 -7.41 -6.53
C TYR A 159 -4.38 -8.29 -6.72
N PRO A 160 -5.21 -8.01 -7.74
CA PRO A 160 -6.55 -8.61 -7.88
C PRO A 160 -6.54 -10.12 -8.15
N PHE A 161 -5.42 -10.66 -8.66
CA PHE A 161 -5.29 -12.08 -8.98
C PHE A 161 -4.62 -12.90 -7.88
N PHE A 162 -4.17 -12.26 -6.79
CA PHE A 162 -3.56 -12.94 -5.66
C PHE A 162 -4.57 -13.86 -4.97
N ASP A 163 -4.46 -15.17 -5.22
CA ASP A 163 -5.36 -16.17 -4.66
C ASP A 163 -5.10 -16.42 -3.16
N LYS A 164 -6.17 -16.25 -2.37
CA LYS A 164 -6.16 -16.53 -0.92
C LYS A 164 -6.11 -18.02 -0.61
N GLY A 165 -6.48 -18.89 -1.56
CA GLY A 165 -6.47 -20.34 -1.41
C GLY A 165 -5.08 -20.94 -1.57
N GLN A 166 -4.27 -20.39 -2.49
CA GLN A 166 -2.93 -20.87 -2.79
C GLN A 166 -1.84 -20.16 -1.97
N TRP A 167 -2.04 -18.91 -1.56
CA TRP A 167 -1.02 -18.10 -0.86
C TRP A 167 -1.55 -17.46 0.43
N SER A 168 -0.84 -17.64 1.54
CA SER A 168 -1.19 -16.98 2.80
C SER A 168 -0.70 -15.52 2.81
N ARG A 169 -1.53 -14.60 3.31
CA ARG A 169 -1.11 -13.20 3.62
C ARG A 169 -0.43 -13.08 4.99
N GLY A 170 -0.01 -14.21 5.58
CA GLY A 170 0.59 -14.24 6.91
C GLY A 170 1.90 -13.47 6.96
N TRP A 171 2.71 -13.54 5.89
CA TRP A 171 3.94 -12.77 5.75
C TRP A 171 3.69 -11.26 5.77
N LEU A 172 2.61 -10.79 5.14
CA LEU A 172 2.24 -9.38 5.07
C LEU A 172 1.83 -8.85 6.44
N LEU A 173 0.92 -9.58 7.12
CA LEU A 173 0.50 -9.21 8.46
C LEU A 173 1.68 -9.23 9.44
N TRP A 174 2.57 -10.22 9.31
CA TRP A 174 3.79 -10.31 10.10
C TRP A 174 4.70 -9.09 9.91
N LEU A 175 5.00 -8.70 8.66
CA LEU A 175 5.82 -7.50 8.40
C LEU A 175 5.16 -6.23 8.95
N ILE A 176 3.86 -6.04 8.73
CA ILE A 176 3.15 -4.85 9.22
C ILE A 176 3.11 -4.83 10.76
N SER A 177 2.97 -5.98 11.42
CA SER A 177 2.90 -6.08 12.88
C SER A 177 4.17 -5.60 13.60
N LYS A 178 5.31 -5.54 12.90
CA LYS A 178 6.57 -4.98 13.42
C LYS A 178 6.51 -3.47 13.63
N ASN A 179 5.49 -2.79 13.09
CA ASN A 179 5.28 -1.35 13.20
C ASN A 179 6.44 -0.50 12.62
N GLY A 180 7.15 -1.05 11.63
CA GLY A 180 8.26 -0.41 10.90
C GLY A 180 7.82 0.32 9.63
N PRO A 181 8.76 0.60 8.69
CA PRO A 181 8.49 1.44 7.52
C PRO A 181 7.36 0.93 6.63
N LEU A 182 7.24 -0.39 6.43
CA LEU A 182 6.13 -0.96 5.65
C LEU A 182 4.77 -0.66 6.26
N CYS A 183 4.65 -0.73 7.59
CA CYS A 183 3.40 -0.40 8.28
C CYS A 183 3.00 1.05 7.97
N ARG A 184 3.95 1.99 8.02
CA ARG A 184 3.68 3.40 7.69
C ARG A 184 3.28 3.59 6.23
N ALA A 185 3.93 2.90 5.29
CA ALA A 185 3.56 2.97 3.88
C ALA A 185 2.15 2.42 3.63
N ALA A 186 1.81 1.27 4.23
CA ALA A 186 0.48 0.65 4.13
C ALA A 186 -0.63 1.55 4.71
N LEU A 187 -0.38 2.18 5.87
CA LEU A 187 -1.31 3.15 6.46
C LEU A 187 -1.49 4.40 5.59
N GLY A 188 -0.40 4.88 4.96
CA GLY A 188 -0.43 5.97 3.99
C GLY A 188 -1.30 5.63 2.78
N LEU A 189 -1.11 4.44 2.18
CA LEU A 189 -1.92 3.94 1.07
C LEU A 189 -3.40 3.79 1.45
N ALA A 190 -3.70 3.27 2.64
CA ALA A 190 -5.07 3.16 3.14
C ALA A 190 -5.75 4.52 3.31
N ALA A 191 -5.03 5.49 3.88
CA ALA A 191 -5.52 6.85 4.03
C ALA A 191 -5.77 7.52 2.67
N LEU A 192 -4.84 7.35 1.72
CA LEU A 192 -4.97 7.85 0.35
C LEU A 192 -6.20 7.29 -0.34
N HIS A 193 -6.41 5.97 -0.25
CA HIS A 193 -7.57 5.29 -0.83
C HIS A 193 -8.89 5.76 -0.20
N LYS A 194 -8.97 5.83 1.14
CA LYS A 194 -10.18 6.34 1.83
C LYS A 194 -10.50 7.76 1.39
N ARG A 195 -9.50 8.63 1.26
CA ARG A 195 -9.71 10.00 0.81
C ARG A 195 -10.25 10.05 -0.62
N SER A 196 -9.69 9.23 -1.52
CA SER A 196 -10.16 9.12 -2.91
C SER A 196 -11.65 8.76 -2.98
N LEU A 197 -12.10 7.80 -2.17
CA LEU A 197 -13.52 7.39 -2.12
C LEU A 197 -14.46 8.47 -1.55
N LEU A 198 -13.99 9.25 -0.58
CA LEU A 198 -14.83 10.24 0.09
C LEU A 198 -14.93 11.58 -0.66
N GLY A 199 -14.10 11.79 -1.69
CA GLY A 199 -13.98 13.08 -2.38
C GLY A 199 -13.60 14.23 -1.43
N GLU A 200 -12.98 13.91 -0.28
CA GLU A 200 -12.73 14.88 0.79
C GLU A 200 -11.60 15.84 0.40
N THR A 201 -11.91 17.14 0.37
CA THR A 201 -10.95 18.24 0.17
C THR A 201 -10.36 18.78 1.49
N ASN A 202 -10.42 17.99 2.57
CA ASN A 202 -9.89 18.42 3.86
C ASN A 202 -8.37 18.65 3.77
N ASN A 203 -7.88 19.80 4.23
CA ASN A 203 -6.45 20.17 4.25
C ASN A 203 -5.57 19.34 5.20
N HIS A 204 -6.12 18.31 5.85
CA HIS A 204 -5.34 17.45 6.74
C HIS A 204 -4.95 16.17 6.01
N HIS A 205 -3.73 16.19 5.48
CA HIS A 205 -3.15 15.16 4.64
C HIS A 205 -2.48 14.06 5.47
N ILE A 206 -3.28 13.31 6.23
CA ILE A 206 -2.77 12.23 7.08
C ILE A 206 -2.00 11.17 6.28
N GLU A 207 -2.38 10.94 5.02
CA GLU A 207 -1.67 10.06 4.10
C GLU A 207 -0.23 10.52 3.87
N LEU A 208 0.03 11.84 3.80
CA LEU A 208 1.37 12.41 3.64
C LEU A 208 2.18 12.34 4.93
N GLU A 209 1.53 12.41 6.09
CA GLU A 209 2.21 12.20 7.37
C GLU A 209 2.74 10.77 7.49
N PHE A 210 1.93 9.78 7.11
CA PHE A 210 2.36 8.38 7.07
C PHE A 210 3.42 8.13 6.01
N HIS A 211 3.28 8.70 4.82
CA HIS A 211 4.30 8.66 3.77
C HIS A 211 5.65 9.19 4.28
N THR A 212 5.67 10.38 4.88
CA THR A 212 6.89 10.98 5.43
C THR A 212 7.54 10.11 6.50
N LYS A 213 6.73 9.48 7.37
CA LYS A 213 7.24 8.54 8.38
C LYS A 213 7.83 7.28 7.73
N ALA A 214 7.20 6.74 6.69
CA ALA A 214 7.68 5.58 5.96
C ALA A 214 9.04 5.85 5.30
N VAL A 215 9.18 6.98 4.61
CA VAL A 215 10.45 7.37 3.97
C VAL A 215 11.58 7.52 4.99
N ARG A 216 11.33 8.20 6.13
CA ARG A 216 12.34 8.37 7.18
C ARG A 216 12.78 7.04 7.78
N GLN A 217 11.84 6.17 8.14
CA GLN A 217 12.16 4.86 8.69
C GLN A 217 12.85 3.95 7.67
N LEU A 218 12.49 4.06 6.38
CA LEU A 218 13.17 3.34 5.31
C LEU A 218 14.64 3.78 5.17
N GLN A 219 14.91 5.09 5.29
CA GLN A 219 16.27 5.62 5.29
C GLN A 219 17.08 5.08 6.47
N ASP A 220 16.50 5.05 7.68
CA ASP A 220 17.16 4.47 8.85
C ASP A 220 17.51 2.98 8.63
N PHE A 221 16.61 2.21 8.00
CA PHE A 221 16.84 0.80 7.68
C PHE A 221 17.95 0.63 6.63
N LEU A 222 17.96 1.46 5.59
CA LEU A 222 19.00 1.46 4.56
C LEU A 222 20.38 1.81 5.13
N LEU A 223 20.46 2.68 6.14
CA LEU A 223 21.73 3.00 6.82
C LEU A 223 22.22 1.87 7.74
N SER A 224 21.32 0.96 8.15
CA SER A 224 21.65 -0.15 9.06
C SER A 224 22.14 -1.41 8.35
N ILE A 225 21.91 -1.54 7.04
CA ILE A 225 22.24 -2.75 6.29
C ILE A 225 23.64 -2.65 5.67
N ASP A 226 24.43 -3.73 5.79
CA ASP A 226 25.64 -3.85 4.98
C ASP A 226 25.25 -4.29 3.56
N ILE A 227 25.45 -3.38 2.60
CA ILE A 227 25.13 -3.60 1.19
C ILE A 227 25.96 -4.76 0.61
N ASN A 228 27.08 -5.13 1.24
CA ASN A 228 27.93 -6.24 0.80
C ASN A 228 27.43 -7.61 1.29
N GLU A 229 26.52 -7.66 2.27
CA GLU A 229 26.00 -8.91 2.87
C GLU A 229 24.46 -9.02 2.75
N LEU A 230 23.92 -8.73 1.58
CA LEU A 230 22.47 -8.77 1.31
C LEU A 230 21.96 -10.19 1.10
N ARG A 231 21.52 -10.84 2.17
CA ARG A 231 20.90 -12.17 2.07
C ARG A 231 19.37 -12.10 1.94
N PRO A 232 18.74 -12.93 1.06
CA PRO A 232 17.27 -12.94 0.88
C PRO A 232 16.47 -13.30 2.13
N ASP A 233 17.08 -13.97 3.10
CA ASP A 233 16.47 -14.33 4.38
C ASP A 233 16.54 -13.21 5.43
N ASN A 234 17.23 -12.10 5.13
CA ASN A 234 17.32 -10.94 6.02
C ASN A 234 15.97 -10.19 6.11
N GLU A 235 15.38 -10.18 7.30
CA GLU A 235 14.08 -9.55 7.53
C GLU A 235 14.04 -8.05 7.24
N ILE A 236 15.15 -7.32 7.51
CA ILE A 236 15.26 -5.88 7.24
C ILE A 236 15.21 -5.64 5.74
N LEU A 237 15.87 -6.50 4.96
CA LEU A 237 15.89 -6.40 3.50
C LEU A 237 14.51 -6.62 2.89
N VAL A 238 13.78 -7.62 3.37
CA VAL A 238 12.39 -7.86 2.97
C VAL A 238 11.53 -6.62 3.27
N GLU A 239 11.73 -6.00 4.44
CA GLU A 239 10.97 -4.81 4.84
C GLU A 239 11.32 -3.57 4.02
N ILE A 240 12.61 -3.40 3.64
CA ILE A 240 13.07 -2.36 2.72
C ILE A 240 12.38 -2.49 1.37
N ILE A 241 12.42 -3.67 0.74
CA ILE A 241 11.84 -3.92 -0.58
C ILE A 241 10.31 -3.71 -0.54
N ALA A 242 9.62 -4.32 0.43
CA ALA A 242 8.17 -4.19 0.55
C ALA A 242 7.73 -2.73 0.80
N CYS A 243 8.47 -1.99 1.62
CA CYS A 243 8.21 -0.58 1.85
C CYS A 243 8.45 0.25 0.58
N GLY A 244 9.59 0.03 -0.12
CA GLY A 244 9.91 0.72 -1.36
C GLY A 244 8.84 0.54 -2.44
N ILE A 245 8.36 -0.68 -2.66
CA ILE A 245 7.24 -0.99 -3.57
C ILE A 245 5.96 -0.26 -3.14
N SER A 246 5.68 -0.22 -1.84
CA SER A 246 4.51 0.50 -1.30
C SER A 246 4.62 2.01 -1.50
N LEU A 247 5.84 2.59 -1.45
CA LEU A 247 6.10 4.01 -1.73
C LEU A 247 5.96 4.33 -3.21
N VAL A 248 6.47 3.48 -4.12
CA VAL A 248 6.20 3.60 -5.56
C VAL A 248 4.69 3.65 -5.81
N SER A 249 3.96 2.70 -5.23
CA SER A 249 2.50 2.64 -5.35
C SER A 249 1.82 3.89 -4.81
N PHE A 250 2.31 4.43 -3.69
CA PHE A 250 1.76 5.63 -3.07
C PHE A 250 1.89 6.85 -4.01
N GLU A 251 3.09 7.07 -4.56
CA GLU A 251 3.34 8.21 -5.43
C GLU A 251 2.58 8.09 -6.76
N VAL A 252 2.51 6.89 -7.34
CA VAL A 252 1.71 6.64 -8.55
C VAL A 252 0.22 6.88 -8.30
N LEU A 253 -0.35 6.31 -7.24
CA LEU A 253 -1.78 6.45 -6.93
C LEU A 253 -2.17 7.88 -6.50
N ARG A 254 -1.19 8.66 -6.04
CA ARG A 254 -1.36 10.09 -5.76
C ARG A 254 -1.31 10.94 -7.04
N GLY A 255 -0.86 10.37 -8.16
CA GLY A 255 -0.73 11.05 -9.45
C GLY A 255 0.59 11.81 -9.61
N SER A 256 1.65 11.41 -8.90
CA SER A 256 2.99 11.97 -9.14
C SER A 256 3.54 11.47 -10.48
N ALA A 257 4.12 12.39 -11.26
CA ALA A 257 4.74 12.07 -12.53
C ALA A 257 6.12 11.41 -12.39
N ALA A 258 6.87 11.74 -11.33
CA ALA A 258 8.29 11.38 -11.21
C ALA A 258 8.75 10.93 -9.81
N ASP A 259 8.02 11.26 -8.73
CA ASP A 259 8.49 10.99 -7.36
C ASP A 259 8.58 9.49 -7.04
N TRP A 260 7.94 8.64 -7.85
CA TRP A 260 8.03 7.19 -7.76
C TRP A 260 9.36 6.62 -8.28
N GLN A 261 10.05 7.32 -9.19
CA GLN A 261 11.24 6.81 -9.88
C GLN A 261 12.44 6.55 -8.93
N PRO A 262 12.78 7.45 -7.99
CA PRO A 262 13.87 7.20 -7.04
C PRO A 262 13.64 5.96 -6.19
N HIS A 263 12.38 5.70 -5.78
CA HIS A 263 12.02 4.51 -5.02
C HIS A 263 12.21 3.23 -5.84
N LEU A 264 11.71 3.21 -7.08
CA LEU A 264 11.91 2.07 -7.98
C LEU A 264 13.40 1.83 -8.25
N SER A 265 14.15 2.87 -8.60
CA SER A 265 15.57 2.76 -8.92
C SER A 265 16.38 2.20 -7.75
N ALA A 266 16.08 2.64 -6.52
CA ALA A 266 16.74 2.12 -5.33
C ALA A 266 16.42 0.63 -5.11
N MET A 267 15.15 0.23 -5.24
CA MET A 267 14.75 -1.17 -5.03
C MET A 267 15.30 -2.09 -6.13
N ALA A 268 15.28 -1.65 -7.39
CA ALA A 268 15.89 -2.40 -8.49
C ALA A 268 17.40 -2.59 -8.27
N SER A 269 18.11 -1.53 -7.85
CA SER A 269 19.55 -1.62 -7.55
C SER A 269 19.86 -2.63 -6.44
N ILE A 270 19.02 -2.67 -5.39
CA ILE A 270 19.15 -3.65 -4.30
C ILE A 270 18.88 -5.06 -4.83
N ALA A 271 17.83 -5.25 -5.63
CA ALA A 271 17.45 -6.55 -6.16
C ALA A 271 18.50 -7.14 -7.12
N VAL A 272 19.11 -6.30 -7.97
CA VAL A 272 20.25 -6.69 -8.83
C VAL A 272 21.43 -7.14 -7.98
N LYS A 273 21.80 -6.35 -6.95
CA LYS A 273 22.90 -6.74 -6.05
C LYS A 273 22.66 -8.07 -5.35
N ILE A 274 21.42 -8.36 -4.94
CA ILE A 274 21.05 -9.67 -4.35
C ILE A 274 21.21 -10.79 -5.38
N HIS A 275 20.78 -10.55 -6.62
CA HIS A 275 20.88 -11.51 -7.72
C HIS A 275 22.32 -11.87 -8.05
N ASP A 276 23.21 -10.88 -8.08
CA ASP A 276 24.62 -11.03 -8.42
C ASP A 276 25.47 -11.67 -7.30
N GLN A 277 24.93 -11.84 -6.09
CA GLN A 277 25.69 -12.46 -5.00
C GLN A 277 25.95 -13.95 -5.28
N PRO A 278 27.19 -14.45 -5.10
CA PRO A 278 27.50 -15.85 -5.30
C PRO A 278 26.68 -16.71 -4.33
N ARG A 279 25.87 -17.63 -4.88
CA ARG A 279 25.15 -18.63 -4.09
C ARG A 279 26.19 -19.59 -3.49
N LEU A 280 26.71 -19.25 -2.30
CA LEU A 280 27.52 -20.18 -1.51
C LEU A 280 26.70 -21.46 -1.35
N LEU A 281 27.21 -22.58 -1.86
CA LEU A 281 26.62 -23.92 -1.85
C LEU A 281 25.80 -24.15 -0.57
N GLN A 282 24.49 -23.92 -0.63
CA GLN A 282 23.58 -24.31 0.43
C GLN A 282 23.29 -25.79 0.22
N SER A 283 23.83 -26.59 1.14
CA SER A 283 23.62 -28.03 1.22
C SER A 283 22.14 -28.38 1.06
N SER A 284 21.91 -29.32 0.15
CA SER A 284 20.64 -29.96 -0.19
C SER A 284 19.98 -30.57 1.05
N ASP A 285 19.21 -29.81 1.83
CA ASP A 285 18.30 -30.36 2.85
C ASP A 285 17.30 -29.33 3.44
N LYS A 286 16.59 -28.58 2.60
CA LYS A 286 15.45 -27.75 3.06
C LYS A 286 14.23 -27.90 2.15
N ARG A 287 13.67 -29.11 2.10
CA ARG A 287 12.24 -29.25 1.81
C ARG A 287 11.46 -28.91 3.08
N LEU A 288 10.46 -28.01 2.94
CA LEU A 288 9.21 -27.96 3.72
C LEU A 288 9.10 -27.08 5.00
N ILE A 289 9.87 -26.01 5.14
CA ILE A 289 9.37 -24.81 5.85
C ILE A 289 9.80 -23.59 5.04
N GLU A 290 8.92 -23.05 4.21
CA GLU A 290 9.13 -21.72 3.64
C GLU A 290 9.33 -20.73 4.78
N SER A 291 10.53 -20.15 4.89
CA SER A 291 10.73 -19.06 5.83
C SER A 291 9.74 -17.94 5.50
N ARG A 292 9.22 -17.25 6.52
CA ARG A 292 8.33 -16.09 6.36
C ARG A 292 8.94 -15.03 5.42
N THR A 293 10.26 -14.91 5.44
CA THR A 293 11.03 -14.04 4.54
C THR A 293 11.05 -14.56 3.10
N THR A 294 11.20 -15.87 2.88
CA THR A 294 11.09 -16.51 1.56
C THR A 294 9.71 -16.28 0.94
N ALA A 295 8.63 -16.50 1.71
CA ALA A 295 7.27 -16.28 1.23
C ALA A 295 7.01 -14.81 0.87
N ALA A 296 7.53 -13.87 1.67
CA ALA A 296 7.45 -12.44 1.35
C ALA A 296 8.23 -12.11 0.06
N MET A 297 9.47 -12.57 -0.07
CA MET A 297 10.29 -12.31 -1.26
C MET A 297 9.72 -12.93 -2.53
N ALA A 298 9.12 -14.13 -2.44
CA ALA A 298 8.43 -14.78 -3.54
C ALA A 298 7.26 -13.94 -4.08
N PHE A 299 6.68 -13.05 -3.26
CA PHE A 299 5.69 -12.08 -3.70
C PHE A 299 6.31 -10.74 -4.12
N GLN A 300 7.26 -10.20 -3.36
CA GLN A 300 7.81 -8.87 -3.61
C GLN A 300 8.67 -8.78 -4.88
N ILE A 301 9.45 -9.83 -5.21
CA ILE A 301 10.32 -9.82 -6.40
C ILE A 301 9.50 -9.78 -7.70
N PRO A 302 8.47 -10.63 -7.90
CA PRO A 302 7.60 -10.52 -9.07
C PRO A 302 6.87 -9.17 -9.16
N VAL A 303 6.42 -8.62 -8.04
CA VAL A 303 5.77 -7.30 -8.01
C VAL A 303 6.75 -6.18 -8.40
N LEU A 304 8.00 -6.24 -7.92
CA LEU A 304 9.02 -5.27 -8.31
C LEU A 304 9.34 -5.36 -9.81
N LEU A 305 9.46 -6.59 -10.34
CA LEU A 305 9.66 -6.83 -11.76
C LEU A 305 8.52 -6.28 -12.60
N TRP A 306 7.28 -6.56 -12.19
CA TRP A 306 6.09 -6.01 -12.84
C TRP A 306 6.12 -4.49 -12.94
N ILE A 307 6.41 -3.82 -11.82
CA ILE A 307 6.49 -2.36 -11.75
C ILE A 307 7.61 -1.84 -12.66
N ASP A 308 8.78 -2.47 -12.68
CA ASP A 308 9.91 -2.08 -13.53
C ASP A 308 9.55 -2.17 -15.02
N LEU A 309 8.95 -3.28 -15.44
CA LEU A 309 8.54 -3.49 -16.84
C LEU A 309 7.47 -2.49 -17.29
N LEU A 310 6.48 -2.17 -16.42
CA LEU A 310 5.48 -1.15 -16.74
C LEU A 310 6.06 0.27 -16.71
N ALA A 311 7.01 0.54 -15.82
CA ALA A 311 7.69 1.82 -15.75
C ALA A 311 8.41 2.13 -17.08
N CYS A 312 9.01 1.13 -17.72
CA CYS A 312 9.69 1.28 -19.01
C CYS A 312 8.77 1.82 -20.11
N VAL A 313 7.49 1.46 -20.10
CA VAL A 313 6.50 1.98 -21.06
C VAL A 313 6.32 3.50 -20.90
N ALA A 314 6.32 3.98 -19.66
CA ALA A 314 6.15 5.40 -19.36
C ALA A 314 7.44 6.21 -19.54
N THR A 315 8.60 5.63 -19.22
CA THR A 315 9.90 6.33 -19.24
C THR A 315 10.66 6.19 -20.55
N ARG A 316 10.31 5.19 -21.38
CA ARG A 316 11.08 4.77 -22.56
C ARG A 316 12.53 4.39 -22.24
N GLU A 317 12.77 3.91 -21.03
CA GLU A 317 14.05 3.33 -20.60
C GLU A 317 13.97 1.80 -20.69
N ALA A 318 15.12 1.14 -20.85
CA ALA A 318 15.15 -0.32 -20.69
C ALA A 318 14.88 -0.74 -19.23
N PRO A 319 14.44 -2.00 -19.03
CA PRO A 319 14.26 -2.56 -17.69
C PRO A 319 15.56 -2.48 -16.87
N LYS A 320 15.42 -2.12 -15.60
CA LYS A 320 16.54 -2.04 -14.64
C LYS A 320 16.87 -3.40 -14.06
N LEU A 321 15.90 -4.31 -14.03
CA LEU A 321 16.04 -5.68 -13.53
C LEU A 321 16.43 -6.65 -14.65
N PRO A 322 17.11 -7.78 -14.31
CA PRO A 322 17.49 -8.81 -15.27
C PRO A 322 16.28 -9.67 -15.66
N TYR A 323 15.29 -9.06 -16.31
CA TYR A 323 14.00 -9.67 -16.63
C TYR A 323 14.13 -10.87 -17.57
N THR A 324 15.13 -10.89 -18.45
CA THR A 324 15.40 -12.02 -19.37
C THR A 324 15.80 -13.28 -18.62
N GLU A 325 16.58 -13.15 -17.54
CA GLU A 325 16.95 -14.25 -16.67
C GLU A 325 15.79 -14.66 -15.76
N TRP A 326 15.08 -13.68 -15.20
CA TRP A 326 14.00 -13.93 -14.24
C TRP A 326 12.74 -14.50 -14.87
N LEU A 327 12.42 -14.13 -16.12
CA LEU A 327 11.32 -14.67 -16.93
C LEU A 327 11.81 -15.72 -17.95
N GLY A 328 13.04 -16.19 -17.80
CA GLY A 328 13.63 -17.23 -18.63
C GLY A 328 13.18 -18.65 -18.25
N PRO A 329 13.84 -19.69 -18.78
CA PRO A 329 13.49 -21.10 -18.52
C PRO A 329 13.54 -21.52 -17.04
N SER A 330 14.30 -20.80 -16.22
CA SER A 330 14.44 -21.03 -14.78
C SER A 330 13.46 -20.23 -13.92
N CYS A 331 12.49 -19.52 -14.53
CA CYS A 331 11.49 -18.76 -13.81
C CYS A 331 10.71 -19.66 -12.84
N ASN A 332 10.56 -19.21 -11.59
CA ASN A 332 9.92 -19.96 -10.52
C ASN A 332 8.69 -19.25 -9.93
N PHE A 333 8.17 -18.24 -10.63
CA PHE A 333 6.98 -17.49 -10.24
C PHE A 333 6.12 -17.22 -11.48
N GLU A 334 4.85 -16.85 -11.27
CA GLU A 334 3.90 -16.56 -12.33
C GLU A 334 3.21 -15.22 -12.04
N LEU A 335 3.46 -14.23 -12.90
CA LEU A 335 2.90 -12.88 -12.76
C LEU A 335 1.38 -12.88 -12.92
N ALA A 336 0.81 -13.84 -13.65
CA ALA A 336 -0.63 -13.96 -13.81
C ALA A 336 -1.35 -14.22 -12.49
N HIS A 337 -0.71 -14.92 -11.54
CA HIS A 337 -1.28 -15.16 -10.20
C HIS A 337 -1.22 -13.94 -9.27
N ILE A 338 -0.63 -12.82 -9.70
CA ILE A 338 -0.54 -11.60 -8.87
C ILE A 338 -1.23 -10.44 -9.58
N MET A 339 -0.87 -10.19 -10.84
CA MET A 339 -1.30 -9.03 -11.63
C MET A 339 -2.19 -9.40 -12.82
N GLY A 340 -2.33 -10.69 -13.13
CA GLY A 340 -3.25 -11.19 -14.15
C GLY A 340 -2.68 -11.37 -15.55
N CYS A 341 -1.44 -10.97 -15.80
CA CYS A 341 -0.81 -11.11 -17.11
C CYS A 341 0.27 -12.19 -17.10
N HIS A 342 0.27 -13.07 -18.10
CA HIS A 342 1.25 -14.14 -18.23
C HIS A 342 2.68 -13.62 -18.37
N ASN A 343 3.64 -14.39 -17.83
CA ASN A 343 5.07 -14.11 -17.91
C ASN A 343 5.57 -13.86 -19.33
N SER A 344 5.05 -14.58 -20.33
CA SER A 344 5.44 -14.45 -21.74
C SER A 344 5.18 -13.05 -22.27
N VAL A 345 3.97 -12.51 -22.08
CA VAL A 345 3.62 -11.15 -22.50
C VAL A 345 4.44 -10.10 -21.75
N MET A 346 4.65 -10.30 -20.45
CA MET A 346 5.49 -9.39 -19.66
C MET A 346 6.94 -9.39 -20.12
N LYS A 347 7.47 -10.55 -20.53
CA LYS A 347 8.78 -10.65 -21.16
C LYS A 347 8.81 -9.87 -22.47
N SER A 348 7.81 -10.02 -23.33
CA SER A 348 7.70 -9.26 -24.59
C SER A 348 7.62 -7.75 -24.37
N ILE A 349 6.98 -7.28 -23.29
CA ILE A 349 6.99 -5.85 -22.90
C ILE A 349 8.40 -5.39 -22.51
N GLY A 350 9.16 -6.23 -21.79
CA GLY A 350 10.57 -5.96 -21.49
C GLY A 350 11.44 -5.92 -22.75
N ASP A 351 11.25 -6.88 -23.66
CA ASP A 351 11.96 -6.96 -24.93
C ASP A 351 11.64 -5.72 -25.80
N LEU A 352 10.38 -5.29 -25.85
CA LEU A 352 9.94 -4.06 -26.51
C LEU A 352 10.61 -2.81 -25.93
N ALA A 353 10.70 -2.70 -24.60
CA ALA A 353 11.37 -1.59 -23.95
C ALA A 353 12.87 -1.55 -24.26
N ALA A 354 13.54 -2.72 -24.24
CA ALA A 354 14.94 -2.84 -24.63
C ALA A 354 15.15 -2.48 -26.11
N LEU A 355 14.27 -2.92 -27.01
CA LEU A 355 14.28 -2.55 -28.42
C LEU A 355 14.11 -1.04 -28.63
N SER A 356 13.18 -0.41 -27.89
CA SER A 356 12.97 1.04 -27.95
C SER A 356 14.20 1.82 -27.50
N GLN A 357 14.89 1.37 -26.45
CA GLN A 357 16.13 2.00 -26.00
C GLN A 357 17.28 1.77 -26.98
N TRP A 358 17.40 0.58 -27.55
CA TRP A 358 18.39 0.29 -28.60
C TRP A 358 18.21 1.23 -29.78
N LYS A 359 16.98 1.39 -30.29
CA LYS A 359 16.66 2.36 -31.35
C LYS A 359 17.11 3.78 -30.99
N ALA A 360 16.73 4.26 -29.80
CA ALA A 360 17.08 5.62 -29.36
C ALA A 360 18.60 5.85 -29.27
N ASN A 361 19.34 4.85 -28.77
CA ASN A 361 20.80 4.92 -28.66
C ASN A 361 21.48 4.86 -30.03
N SER A 362 20.98 4.04 -30.96
CA SER A 362 21.54 3.91 -32.30
C SER A 362 21.23 5.11 -33.20
N THR A 363 20.14 5.83 -32.98
CA THR A 363 19.89 7.13 -33.64
C THR A 363 20.94 8.17 -33.24
N LEU A 364 21.50 8.08 -32.03
CA LEU A 364 22.56 8.99 -31.57
C LEU A 364 23.95 8.65 -32.15
N THR A 365 24.20 7.38 -32.47
CA THR A 365 25.51 6.88 -32.92
C THR A 365 25.58 6.54 -34.41
N ASP A 366 24.49 6.74 -35.16
CA ASP A 366 24.35 6.46 -36.60
C ASP A 366 24.86 5.07 -37.02
N SER A 367 24.55 4.06 -36.20
CA SER A 367 25.11 2.70 -36.32
C SER A 367 24.07 1.58 -36.20
N LEU A 368 22.80 1.85 -36.53
CA LEU A 368 21.74 0.86 -36.41
C LEU A 368 21.87 -0.24 -37.48
N ASP A 369 22.09 -1.49 -37.07
CA ASP A 369 21.89 -2.64 -37.95
C ASP A 369 20.39 -2.88 -38.13
N ILE A 370 19.86 -2.36 -39.25
CA ILE A 370 18.44 -2.44 -39.60
C ILE A 370 17.97 -3.91 -39.67
N LYS A 371 18.82 -4.83 -40.15
CA LYS A 371 18.40 -6.24 -40.30
C LYS A 371 18.25 -6.92 -38.95
N GLU A 372 19.18 -6.66 -38.04
CA GLU A 372 19.12 -7.20 -36.69
C GLU A 372 17.94 -6.57 -35.91
N PHE A 373 17.71 -5.27 -36.10
CA PHE A 373 16.58 -4.56 -35.50
C PHE A 373 15.22 -5.11 -35.97
N ASP A 374 15.02 -5.24 -37.28
CA ASP A 374 13.78 -5.77 -37.85
C ASP A 374 13.55 -7.22 -37.44
N LYS A 375 14.60 -8.03 -37.34
CA LYS A 375 14.50 -9.39 -36.82
C LYS A 375 14.06 -9.42 -35.36
N ALA A 376 14.65 -8.58 -34.50
CA ALA A 376 14.27 -8.49 -33.10
C ALA A 376 12.82 -8.01 -32.95
N ARG A 377 12.40 -7.02 -33.77
CA ARG A 377 11.01 -6.55 -33.85
C ARG A 377 10.05 -7.67 -34.22
N GLN A 378 10.33 -8.39 -35.30
CA GLN A 378 9.48 -9.47 -35.80
C GLN A 378 9.32 -10.59 -34.77
N ASN A 379 10.40 -10.97 -34.07
CA ASN A 379 10.30 -11.98 -33.01
C ASN A 379 9.31 -11.59 -31.91
N ILE A 380 9.31 -10.31 -31.49
CA ILE A 380 8.38 -9.80 -30.48
C ILE A 380 6.94 -9.82 -31.01
N GLU A 381 6.75 -9.42 -32.27
CA GLU A 381 5.45 -9.44 -32.94
C GLU A 381 4.89 -10.86 -33.02
N ASP A 382 5.68 -11.80 -33.54
CA ASP A 382 5.31 -13.21 -33.67
C ASP A 382 4.97 -13.82 -32.30
N ASP A 383 5.77 -13.56 -31.25
CA ASP A 383 5.52 -14.05 -29.90
C ASP A 383 4.17 -13.54 -29.36
N LEU A 384 3.86 -12.25 -29.56
CA LEU A 384 2.61 -11.63 -29.10
C LEU A 384 1.40 -12.12 -29.88
N GLU A 385 1.50 -12.28 -31.20
CA GLU A 385 0.44 -12.81 -32.06
C GLU A 385 0.14 -14.28 -31.73
N ASN A 386 1.17 -15.11 -31.55
CA ASN A 386 1.01 -16.51 -31.13
C ASN A 386 0.27 -16.62 -29.78
N ILE A 387 0.55 -15.71 -28.84
CA ILE A 387 -0.18 -15.65 -27.56
C ILE A 387 -1.64 -15.24 -27.79
N MET A 388 -1.89 -14.25 -28.65
CA MET A 388 -3.25 -13.82 -28.99
C MET A 388 -4.06 -14.91 -29.70
N ASP A 389 -3.43 -15.78 -30.49
CA ASP A 389 -4.09 -16.89 -31.16
C ASP A 389 -4.35 -18.07 -30.22
N SER A 390 -3.44 -18.33 -29.28
CA SER A 390 -3.58 -19.43 -28.30
C SER A 390 -4.60 -19.15 -27.20
N ILE A 391 -4.91 -17.88 -26.93
CA ILE A 391 -5.89 -17.44 -25.92
C ILE A 391 -7.12 -16.86 -26.63
N PRO A 392 -8.10 -17.65 -27.11
CA PRO A 392 -9.22 -17.12 -27.89
C PRO A 392 -10.04 -16.08 -27.10
N MET A 393 -10.47 -14.99 -27.77
CA MET A 393 -11.42 -14.05 -27.17
C MET A 393 -12.71 -14.79 -26.84
N ALA A 394 -13.12 -14.80 -25.56
CA ALA A 394 -14.54 -15.00 -25.31
C ALA A 394 -15.30 -13.83 -25.91
N LEU A 395 -16.30 -14.18 -26.71
CA LEU A 395 -17.46 -13.31 -26.88
C LEU A 395 -18.05 -13.09 -25.48
N ILE A 396 -17.80 -11.91 -24.90
CA ILE A 396 -18.54 -11.45 -23.73
C ILE A 396 -19.99 -11.29 -24.20
N GLU A 397 -20.82 -12.31 -23.99
CA GLU A 397 -22.28 -12.12 -24.03
C GLU A 397 -22.62 -11.14 -22.90
N VAL A 398 -22.87 -9.89 -23.28
CA VAL A 398 -23.42 -8.87 -22.40
C VAL A 398 -24.85 -9.30 -22.02
N ARG A 399 -24.99 -10.15 -21.00
CA ARG A 399 -26.30 -10.37 -20.37
C ARG A 399 -26.61 -9.20 -19.47
N GLY A 400 -27.60 -8.43 -19.92
CA GLY A 400 -28.07 -7.20 -19.30
C GLY A 400 -28.47 -7.35 -17.82
N LEU A 401 -28.37 -6.20 -17.16
CA LEU A 401 -28.84 -5.87 -15.81
C LEU A 401 -30.30 -6.32 -15.56
N SER A 402 -30.54 -7.10 -14.48
CA SER A 402 -31.57 -6.83 -13.43
C SER A 402 -31.66 -7.99 -12.40
N PRO A 403 -31.98 -7.75 -11.11
CA PRO A 403 -31.72 -8.67 -10.01
C PRO A 403 -32.95 -9.47 -9.58
N ARG A 404 -32.76 -10.73 -9.14
CA ARG A 404 -33.43 -11.31 -7.96
C ARG A 404 -32.93 -12.72 -7.60
N PHE A 405 -32.78 -12.91 -6.29
CA PHE A 405 -32.61 -14.15 -5.54
C PHE A 405 -33.42 -15.33 -6.09
N VAL A 406 -32.84 -16.54 -6.10
CA VAL A 406 -33.18 -17.67 -5.20
C VAL A 406 -32.03 -18.70 -5.27
N ALA A 407 -31.59 -19.16 -4.10
CA ALA A 407 -30.68 -20.29 -3.94
C ALA A 407 -31.47 -21.60 -3.92
N THR A 408 -31.04 -22.62 -4.68
CA THR A 408 -30.96 -24.02 -4.21
C THR A 408 -30.18 -24.92 -5.18
N GLN A 409 -29.08 -25.44 -4.63
CA GLN A 409 -28.30 -26.68 -4.82
C GLN A 409 -28.44 -27.58 -6.08
N SER A 410 -27.25 -27.95 -6.56
CA SER A 410 -26.78 -29.26 -7.02
C SER A 410 -27.31 -29.82 -8.34
N SER A 411 -26.46 -29.74 -9.37
CA SER A 411 -26.07 -30.91 -10.18
C SER A 411 -25.02 -30.52 -11.23
N ASN A 412 -23.92 -31.28 -11.29
CA ASN A 412 -23.01 -31.50 -12.43
C ASN A 412 -23.15 -30.55 -13.62
N GLN A 413 -22.23 -29.60 -13.75
CA GLN A 413 -22.06 -28.85 -14.99
C GLN A 413 -20.61 -28.89 -15.44
N ALA A 414 -20.45 -29.37 -16.68
CA ALA A 414 -19.27 -29.21 -17.49
C ALA A 414 -18.69 -27.81 -17.32
N LYS A 415 -17.36 -27.73 -17.17
CA LYS A 415 -16.62 -26.46 -17.15
C LYS A 415 -16.99 -25.70 -18.42
N SER A 416 -17.88 -24.73 -18.28
CA SER A 416 -18.10 -23.68 -19.27
C SER A 416 -16.74 -23.03 -19.53
N GLU A 417 -16.26 -23.09 -20.76
CA GLU A 417 -15.03 -22.45 -21.27
C GLU A 417 -15.21 -20.92 -21.29
N GLN A 418 -15.38 -20.31 -20.12
CA GLN A 418 -15.17 -18.88 -19.95
C GLN A 418 -13.65 -18.69 -19.78
N PRO A 419 -13.00 -17.83 -20.58
CA PRO A 419 -11.60 -17.52 -20.40
C PRO A 419 -11.40 -16.95 -19.00
N SER A 420 -10.29 -17.34 -18.40
CA SER A 420 -9.93 -16.86 -17.07
C SER A 420 -9.80 -15.34 -17.11
N GLY A 421 -10.04 -14.64 -15.98
CA GLY A 421 -9.79 -13.19 -15.94
C GLY A 421 -8.34 -12.82 -16.32
N GLN A 422 -7.41 -13.76 -16.14
CA GLN A 422 -6.01 -13.64 -16.53
C GLN A 422 -5.84 -13.62 -18.06
N ASP A 423 -6.59 -14.44 -18.79
CA ASP A 423 -6.57 -14.48 -20.25
C ASP A 423 -6.99 -13.12 -20.85
N CYS A 424 -8.04 -12.50 -20.29
CA CYS A 424 -8.49 -11.17 -20.70
C CYS A 424 -7.42 -10.10 -20.47
N VAL A 425 -6.81 -10.10 -19.27
CA VAL A 425 -5.75 -9.14 -18.93
C VAL A 425 -4.52 -9.35 -19.82
N THR A 426 -4.09 -10.60 -20.00
CA THR A 426 -2.98 -10.97 -20.87
C THR A 426 -3.18 -10.47 -22.30
N ARG A 427 -4.38 -10.64 -22.87
CA ARG A 427 -4.71 -10.11 -24.20
C ARG A 427 -4.67 -8.59 -24.28
N ILE A 428 -5.14 -7.88 -23.25
CA ILE A 428 -5.09 -6.40 -23.21
C ILE A 428 -3.62 -5.92 -23.23
N PHE A 429 -2.76 -6.54 -22.43
CA PHE A 429 -1.33 -6.22 -22.42
C PHE A 429 -0.65 -6.56 -23.75
N ALA A 430 -0.94 -7.73 -24.34
CA ALA A 430 -0.39 -8.13 -25.63
C ALA A 430 -0.80 -7.16 -26.75
N ALA A 431 -2.10 -6.84 -26.85
CA ALA A 431 -2.60 -5.89 -27.85
C ALA A 431 -2.00 -4.49 -27.65
N SER A 432 -1.79 -4.05 -26.41
CA SER A 432 -1.15 -2.77 -26.10
C SER A 432 0.32 -2.75 -26.51
N ALA A 433 1.05 -3.85 -26.30
CA ALA A 433 2.44 -4.00 -26.71
C ALA A 433 2.58 -4.02 -28.25
N LEU A 434 1.70 -4.74 -28.97
CA LEU A 434 1.65 -4.72 -30.43
C LEU A 434 1.40 -3.30 -30.97
N ALA A 435 0.45 -2.57 -30.37
CA ALA A 435 0.17 -1.18 -30.78
C ALA A 435 1.39 -0.25 -30.59
N GLN A 436 2.17 -0.46 -29.53
CA GLN A 436 3.42 0.29 -29.30
C GLN A 436 4.53 -0.11 -30.28
N LEU A 437 4.65 -1.41 -30.58
CA LEU A 437 5.61 -1.94 -31.55
C LEU A 437 5.34 -1.37 -32.96
N GLU A 438 4.08 -1.23 -33.35
CA GLU A 438 3.66 -0.59 -34.60
C GLU A 438 3.96 0.91 -34.63
N ALA A 439 3.71 1.62 -33.52
CA ALA A 439 4.05 3.04 -33.42
C ALA A 439 5.56 3.29 -33.59
N MET A 440 6.41 2.38 -33.09
CA MET A 440 7.85 2.45 -33.27
C MET A 440 8.30 2.29 -34.74
N SER A 441 7.58 1.51 -35.55
CA SER A 441 7.89 1.32 -36.98
C SER A 441 7.56 2.54 -37.82
N VAL A 442 6.45 3.23 -37.51
CA VAL A 442 6.06 4.47 -38.19
C VAL A 442 7.11 5.57 -37.98
N GLU A 443 7.79 5.58 -36.83
CA GLU A 443 8.88 6.53 -36.55
C GLU A 443 10.17 6.21 -37.33
N VAL A 444 10.46 4.94 -37.69
CA VAL A 444 11.60 4.60 -38.57
C VAL A 444 11.37 5.12 -39.99
N SER A 445 10.12 5.06 -40.48
CA SER A 445 9.76 5.53 -41.82
C SER A 445 9.70 7.07 -41.93
N LYS A 446 9.45 7.78 -40.83
CA LYS A 446 9.27 9.25 -40.81
C LYS A 446 10.55 10.08 -40.86
N ASP A 447 11.73 9.48 -40.67
CA ASP A 447 12.99 10.17 -40.99
C ASP A 447 13.17 10.38 -42.52
N ALA A 448 12.29 9.81 -43.34
CA ALA A 448 12.20 10.13 -44.77
C ALA A 448 11.20 11.25 -45.11
N THR A 449 10.35 11.77 -44.21
CA THR A 449 9.63 13.05 -44.41
C THR A 449 8.79 13.47 -43.21
N SER A 450 9.02 14.73 -42.84
CA SER A 450 8.36 15.50 -41.78
C SER A 450 6.83 15.58 -41.85
N THR A 451 6.23 15.88 -40.69
CA THR A 451 4.92 16.52 -40.42
C THR A 451 3.68 15.63 -40.24
N ARG A 452 3.35 15.27 -38.99
CA ARG A 452 2.26 15.89 -38.21
C ARG A 452 2.02 15.21 -36.86
N ILE A 453 1.83 16.08 -35.87
CA ILE A 453 1.44 15.88 -34.48
C ILE A 453 0.09 15.13 -34.35
N ARG A 454 0.04 14.09 -33.50
CA ARG A 454 -1.08 13.84 -32.57
C ARG A 454 -0.56 13.21 -31.28
N ARG A 455 -0.75 13.94 -30.17
CA ARG A 455 -0.65 13.44 -28.79
C ARG A 455 -1.72 12.36 -28.60
N ALA A 456 -1.32 11.20 -28.08
CA ALA A 456 -2.25 10.24 -27.48
C ALA A 456 -1.90 10.16 -25.99
N GLU A 457 -2.77 10.72 -25.16
CA GLU A 457 -2.81 10.47 -23.73
C GLU A 457 -3.18 8.99 -23.53
N ILE A 458 -2.20 8.18 -23.15
CA ILE A 458 -2.45 6.89 -22.49
C ILE A 458 -1.75 6.96 -21.13
N ALA A 459 -2.34 7.77 -20.26
CA ALA A 459 -2.09 7.77 -18.82
C ALA A 459 -3.46 7.69 -18.17
N GLY A 460 -3.95 6.47 -17.91
CA GLY A 460 -5.29 6.32 -17.32
C GLY A 460 -5.95 4.96 -17.53
N LEU A 461 -5.22 3.85 -17.33
CA LEU A 461 -5.84 2.53 -17.21
C LEU A 461 -5.30 1.81 -15.97
N PHE A 462 -5.38 2.46 -14.80
CA PHE A 462 -5.37 1.80 -13.48
C PHE A 462 -5.95 2.73 -12.39
N VAL A 463 -7.00 3.47 -12.70
CA VAL A 463 -7.84 4.13 -11.69
C VAL A 463 -9.27 4.13 -12.21
N THR A 464 -10.22 3.71 -11.38
CA THR A 464 -11.68 3.63 -11.57
C THR A 464 -12.25 2.29 -12.03
N SER A 465 -12.47 1.40 -11.06
CA SER A 465 -13.79 0.80 -10.79
C SER A 465 -13.84 0.35 -9.33
#